data_AF-A0A4Q2K4I5-F1
#
_entry.id   AF-A0A4Q2K4I5-F1
#
_cell.length_a   1.000
_cell.length_b   1.000
_cell.length_c   1.000
_cell.angle_alpha   90.00
_cell.angle_beta   90.00
_cell.angle_gamma   90.00
#
_symmetry.space_group_name_H-M   'P 1'
#
loop_
_entity.id
_entity.type
_entity.pdbx_description
1 polymer ?
#
loop_
_entity_poly.entity_id
_entity_poly.type
_entity_poly.pdbx_seq_one_letter_code
_entity_poly.pdbx_strand_id
1 'polypeptide(L)'
;MRSAEAASETRKDGISPHGRATKMTSKREQSELEPKTAEQYRQAADAHAQTLKDFWKRFLVSGLFVMAAIIIILASLAWFVSNNQVKAETATLSAKGDRFALTGVSGDDTHQGVYDNVAAFGTNDSMAVSATVNLNNYNGGEVGPGASGTIQFTVTPVATDLGNVQVSLERAVQLRTSDNSVGEVQKDGTLCDLFRGHILFFEKKDGEGVFPGKDASGYYSNPLISDVLTVVSSEFQDESGKTTKTVTRTLYWAWPSQLQAFVLTGNVNYYQNLFAPASDTTAFDSAGYATLQADINKNLGCYYAALDNQGRYFTPKMVPEVSPSMSSNNMDTCSLYYNYADEQLGSQVEYFQLRFSAQEVNN
;
A
#
# COMPACT_ATOMS: atom_id res chain seq x y z
N MET A 1 -81.01 -21.70 -29.07
CA MET A 1 -80.97 -21.09 -30.42
C MET A 1 -79.79 -20.11 -30.50
N ARG A 2 -79.51 -19.52 -31.68
CA ARG A 2 -78.32 -18.69 -31.97
C ARG A 2 -78.53 -17.18 -31.69
N SER A 3 -77.42 -16.44 -31.85
CA SER A 3 -77.27 -14.96 -31.95
C SER A 3 -77.20 -14.21 -30.61
N ALA A 4 -76.31 -13.22 -30.35
CA ALA A 4 -75.67 -12.16 -31.16
C ALA A 4 -76.65 -11.01 -31.52
N GLU A 5 -76.34 -9.69 -31.50
CA GLU A 5 -75.15 -8.88 -31.17
C GLU A 5 -75.60 -7.37 -31.01
N ALA A 6 -74.86 -6.29 -30.67
CA ALA A 6 -73.44 -5.99 -30.38
C ALA A 6 -73.31 -4.78 -29.37
N ALA A 7 -72.44 -3.77 -29.61
CA ALA A 7 -72.21 -2.52 -28.83
C ALA A 7 -71.92 -1.32 -29.79
N SER A 8 -71.67 -0.04 -29.44
CA SER A 8 -71.35 0.74 -28.21
C SER A 8 -71.66 2.26 -28.48
N GLU A 9 -71.50 3.29 -27.62
CA GLU A 9 -70.99 3.40 -26.23
C GLU A 9 -72.05 4.12 -25.30
N THR A 10 -72.04 5.39 -24.82
CA THR A 10 -71.07 6.51 -24.88
C THR A 10 -71.12 7.43 -23.62
N ARG A 11 -69.94 7.63 -22.99
CA ARG A 11 -69.48 8.59 -21.96
C ARG A 11 -70.37 9.78 -21.48
N LYS A 12 -70.62 9.88 -20.16
CA LYS A 12 -70.30 11.09 -19.33
C LYS A 12 -70.42 10.95 -17.79
N ASP A 13 -69.61 11.78 -17.10
CA ASP A 13 -69.71 12.40 -15.75
C ASP A 13 -70.04 11.59 -14.46
N GLY A 14 -69.10 11.57 -13.49
CA GLY A 14 -69.40 11.80 -12.06
C GLY A 14 -69.14 10.70 -11.01
N ILE A 15 -68.53 11.12 -9.87
CA ILE A 15 -68.56 10.50 -8.52
C ILE A 15 -67.69 9.23 -8.29
N SER A 16 -67.20 9.08 -7.04
CA SER A 16 -66.39 7.99 -6.47
C SER A 16 -67.01 7.57 -5.10
N PRO A 17 -66.67 6.45 -4.42
CA PRO A 17 -65.48 5.59 -4.61
C PRO A 17 -65.68 4.06 -4.52
N HIS A 18 -64.71 3.28 -5.02
CA HIS A 18 -64.06 2.13 -4.33
C HIS A 18 -63.11 1.34 -5.26
N GLY A 19 -62.06 0.73 -4.69
CA GLY A 19 -61.63 -0.61 -5.11
C GLY A 19 -60.42 -0.76 -6.06
N ARG A 20 -59.24 -1.01 -5.46
CA ARG A 20 -58.25 -2.03 -5.88
C ARG A 20 -57.44 -1.82 -7.20
N ALA A 21 -56.17 -1.42 -7.03
CA ALA A 21 -54.94 -1.76 -7.79
C ALA A 21 -55.01 -2.00 -9.33
N THR A 22 -54.06 -1.51 -10.14
CA THR A 22 -52.66 -2.01 -10.17
C THR A 22 -51.77 -1.22 -11.16
N LYS A 23 -50.46 -1.10 -10.86
CA LYS A 23 -49.31 -0.77 -11.76
C LYS A 23 -49.17 0.63 -12.42
N MET A 24 -47.96 1.20 -12.26
CA MET A 24 -47.01 1.71 -13.30
C MET A 24 -47.53 2.66 -14.43
N THR A 25 -46.86 3.75 -14.82
CA THR A 25 -45.45 4.20 -14.64
C THR A 25 -45.32 5.74 -14.69
N SER A 26 -44.37 6.30 -13.92
CA SER A 26 -43.30 7.18 -14.45
C SER A 26 -42.23 7.38 -13.37
N LYS A 27 -40.94 7.49 -13.74
CA LYS A 27 -39.82 7.71 -12.79
C LYS A 27 -38.69 8.56 -13.42
N ARG A 28 -39.01 9.84 -13.63
CA ARG A 28 -38.11 10.99 -13.77
C ARG A 28 -38.95 12.23 -13.41
N GLU A 29 -38.48 13.26 -12.72
CA GLU A 29 -37.23 13.50 -12.00
C GLU A 29 -37.54 14.57 -10.95
N GLN A 30 -37.03 14.43 -9.72
CA GLN A 30 -36.46 15.53 -8.92
C GLN A 30 -35.93 15.00 -7.58
N SER A 31 -35.01 15.75 -6.99
CA SER A 31 -34.28 15.38 -5.78
C SER A 31 -34.78 16.18 -4.58
N GLU A 32 -34.91 15.51 -3.44
CA GLU A 32 -34.90 16.19 -2.14
C GLU A 32 -34.12 15.32 -1.14
N LEU A 33 -33.14 15.93 -0.44
CA LEU A 33 -32.35 15.25 0.57
C LEU A 33 -33.08 15.31 1.91
N GLU A 34 -33.95 14.33 2.16
CA GLU A 34 -34.49 14.08 3.49
C GLU A 34 -33.36 13.71 4.47
N PRO A 35 -33.10 14.50 5.52
CA PRO A 35 -32.04 14.21 6.49
C PRO A 35 -32.48 13.06 7.41
N LYS A 36 -31.74 11.95 7.39
CA LYS A 36 -32.03 10.76 8.21
C LYS A 36 -32.12 11.13 9.69
N THR A 37 -33.30 10.94 10.28
CA THR A 37 -33.57 11.26 11.68
C THR A 37 -32.75 10.41 12.65
N ALA A 38 -32.42 10.99 13.80
CA ALA A 38 -31.50 10.39 14.79
C ALA A 38 -31.94 9.00 15.29
N GLU A 39 -33.23 8.67 15.23
CA GLU A 39 -33.74 7.34 15.59
C GLU A 39 -33.27 6.23 14.63
N GLN A 40 -33.06 6.53 13.35
CA GLN A 40 -32.49 5.56 12.39
C GLN A 40 -31.02 5.26 12.70
N TYR A 41 -30.26 6.28 13.11
CA TYR A 41 -28.88 6.09 13.59
C TYR A 41 -28.83 5.28 14.88
N ARG A 42 -29.78 5.50 15.81
CA ARG A 42 -29.90 4.70 17.04
C ARG A 42 -30.28 3.25 16.75
N GLN A 43 -31.27 2.99 15.90
CA GLN A 43 -31.65 1.62 15.51
C GLN A 43 -30.52 0.88 14.78
N ALA A 44 -29.74 1.57 13.92
CA ALA A 44 -28.56 0.98 13.29
C ALA A 44 -27.45 0.66 14.33
N ALA A 45 -27.20 1.57 15.28
CA ALA A 45 -26.24 1.36 16.36
C ALA A 45 -26.67 0.25 17.33
N ASP A 46 -27.95 0.18 17.71
CA ASP A 46 -28.50 -0.84 18.60
C ASP A 46 -28.50 -2.23 17.93
N ALA A 47 -28.76 -2.32 16.62
CA ALA A 47 -28.60 -3.56 15.85
C ALA A 47 -27.13 -4.01 15.81
N HIS A 48 -26.19 -3.10 15.56
CA HIS A 48 -24.75 -3.38 15.65
C HIS A 48 -24.31 -3.77 17.07
N ALA A 49 -24.87 -3.15 18.12
CA ALA A 49 -24.55 -3.47 19.50
C ALA A 49 -25.05 -4.87 19.92
N GLN A 50 -26.15 -5.34 19.35
CA GLN A 50 -26.66 -6.70 19.58
C GLN A 50 -25.84 -7.77 18.86
N THR A 51 -25.50 -7.57 17.57
CA THR A 51 -24.62 -8.50 16.84
C THR A 51 -23.22 -8.57 17.46
N LEU A 52 -22.67 -7.44 17.91
CA LEU A 52 -21.40 -7.38 18.63
C LEU A 52 -21.48 -8.13 19.98
N LYS A 53 -22.57 -7.98 20.74
CA LYS A 53 -22.77 -8.73 22.00
C LYS A 53 -22.86 -10.24 21.77
N ASP A 54 -23.62 -10.70 20.79
CA ASP A 54 -23.72 -12.14 20.51
C ASP A 54 -22.43 -12.73 19.92
N PHE A 55 -21.62 -11.93 19.22
CA PHE A 55 -20.26 -12.32 18.82
C PHE A 55 -19.35 -12.50 20.06
N TRP A 56 -19.29 -11.51 20.95
CA TRP A 56 -18.54 -11.60 22.21
C TRP A 56 -19.02 -12.76 23.10
N LYS A 57 -20.32 -13.02 23.15
CA LYS A 57 -20.92 -14.12 23.91
C LYS A 57 -20.55 -15.51 23.35
N ARG A 58 -20.26 -15.61 22.05
CA ARG A 58 -19.68 -16.82 21.42
C ARG A 58 -18.19 -16.94 21.68
N PHE A 59 -17.44 -15.82 21.62
CA PHE A 59 -15.99 -15.79 21.87
C PHE A 59 -15.60 -16.09 23.32
N LEU A 60 -16.38 -15.63 24.31
CA LEU A 60 -16.10 -15.88 25.73
C LEU A 60 -16.29 -17.34 26.17
N VAL A 61 -16.98 -18.18 25.37
CA VAL A 61 -17.20 -19.60 25.67
C VAL A 61 -15.94 -20.45 25.40
N SER A 62 -14.94 -19.93 24.68
CA SER A 62 -13.58 -20.49 24.57
C SER A 62 -12.53 -19.73 25.41
N GLY A 63 -12.99 -18.95 26.40
CA GLY A 63 -12.31 -17.79 26.99
C GLY A 63 -11.02 -17.97 27.80
N LEU A 64 -10.19 -18.99 27.54
CA LEU A 64 -8.85 -19.12 28.16
C LEU A 64 -7.73 -18.52 27.28
N PHE A 65 -7.82 -18.64 25.96
CA PHE A 65 -6.74 -18.19 25.04
C PHE A 65 -6.86 -16.72 24.61
N VAL A 66 -8.09 -16.19 24.54
CA VAL A 66 -8.38 -14.83 24.05
C VAL A 66 -7.72 -13.75 24.91
N MET A 67 -7.68 -13.92 26.23
CA MET A 67 -7.07 -12.96 27.15
C MET A 67 -5.55 -12.86 26.97
N ALA A 68 -4.86 -13.98 26.69
CA ALA A 68 -3.43 -13.98 26.42
C ALA A 68 -3.12 -13.22 25.12
N ALA A 69 -3.87 -13.50 24.05
CA ALA A 69 -3.72 -12.78 22.78
C ALA A 69 -3.97 -11.27 22.93
N ILE A 70 -5.02 -10.86 23.65
CA ILE A 70 -5.31 -9.44 23.89
C ILE A 70 -4.22 -8.77 24.74
N ILE A 71 -3.69 -9.44 25.77
CA ILE A 71 -2.59 -8.91 26.58
C ILE A 71 -1.31 -8.76 25.75
N ILE A 72 -0.99 -9.72 24.89
CA ILE A 72 0.15 -9.62 23.95
C ILE A 72 -0.06 -8.45 23.00
N ILE A 73 -1.23 -8.35 22.33
CA ILE A 73 -1.54 -7.26 21.39
C ILE A 73 -1.48 -5.89 22.08
N LEU A 74 -2.00 -5.75 23.31
CA LEU A 74 -1.95 -4.48 24.05
C LEU A 74 -0.55 -4.14 24.58
N ALA A 75 0.25 -5.13 24.97
CA ALA A 75 1.65 -4.93 25.33
C ALA A 75 2.48 -4.53 24.12
N SER A 76 2.31 -5.22 22.98
CA SER A 76 2.90 -4.85 21.70
C SER A 76 2.48 -3.43 21.31
N LEU A 77 1.19 -3.07 21.35
CA LEU A 77 0.74 -1.71 21.04
C LEU A 77 1.33 -0.64 21.98
N ALA A 78 1.44 -0.91 23.29
CA ALA A 78 2.04 0.02 24.24
C ALA A 78 3.55 0.22 24.01
N TRP A 79 4.26 -0.85 23.64
CA TRP A 79 5.68 -0.83 23.30
C TRP A 79 5.94 -0.17 21.94
N PHE A 80 5.11 -0.48 20.94
CA PHE A 80 5.11 0.10 19.59
C PHE A 80 4.88 1.62 19.63
N VAL A 81 3.90 2.09 20.41
CA VAL A 81 3.66 3.52 20.68
C VAL A 81 4.82 4.18 21.44
N SER A 82 5.67 3.41 22.12
CA SER A 82 6.80 3.91 22.90
C SER A 82 8.16 3.86 22.18
N ASN A 83 8.28 3.19 21.02
CA ASN A 83 9.61 2.95 20.40
C ASN A 83 9.65 2.81 18.86
N ASN A 84 8.52 2.64 18.15
CA ASN A 84 8.56 2.26 16.72
C ASN A 84 8.42 3.44 15.75
N GLN A 85 9.44 4.29 15.69
CA GLN A 85 9.63 5.25 14.60
C GLN A 85 11.10 5.27 14.15
N VAL A 86 11.30 5.27 12.82
CA VAL A 86 12.61 5.29 12.15
C VAL A 86 12.62 6.43 11.15
N LYS A 87 13.68 7.22 11.09
CA LYS A 87 13.78 8.34 10.14
C LYS A 87 14.15 7.79 8.77
N ALA A 88 13.97 8.56 7.70
CA ALA A 88 14.32 8.11 6.36
C ALA A 88 14.99 9.23 5.60
N GLU A 89 16.29 9.11 5.37
CA GLU A 89 17.00 9.94 4.42
C GLU A 89 16.50 9.63 3.01
N THR A 90 16.36 10.66 2.19
CA THR A 90 15.78 10.53 0.87
C THR A 90 16.69 9.76 -0.08
N ALA A 91 16.04 9.13 -1.05
CA ALA A 91 16.64 8.54 -2.22
C ALA A 91 17.77 9.42 -2.82
N THR A 92 18.98 8.88 -2.89
CA THR A 92 20.10 9.48 -3.63
C THR A 92 20.16 8.95 -5.06
N LEU A 93 20.61 9.76 -6.03
CA LEU A 93 20.71 9.36 -7.43
C LEU A 93 22.16 9.07 -7.83
N SER A 94 22.37 8.19 -8.79
CA SER A 94 23.71 7.81 -9.23
C SER A 94 23.78 7.47 -10.71
N ALA A 95 23.30 8.39 -11.57
CA ALA A 95 23.57 8.35 -13.00
C ALA A 95 23.52 9.75 -13.66
N LYS A 96 24.71 10.28 -13.97
CA LYS A 96 24.90 11.38 -14.92
C LYS A 96 25.91 10.92 -15.97
N GLY A 97 25.47 10.02 -16.85
CA GLY A 97 26.29 9.49 -17.93
C GLY A 97 26.27 10.41 -19.16
N ASP A 98 27.24 10.24 -20.05
CA ASP A 98 27.35 11.06 -21.27
C ASP A 98 26.15 10.94 -22.22
N ARG A 99 25.32 9.88 -22.06
CA ARG A 99 24.16 9.58 -22.92
C ARG A 99 22.80 9.80 -22.27
N PHE A 100 22.71 9.93 -20.95
CA PHE A 100 21.46 10.21 -20.22
C PHE A 100 21.71 10.72 -18.79
N ALA A 101 20.73 11.45 -18.24
CA ALA A 101 20.70 11.88 -16.85
C ALA A 101 19.51 11.26 -16.10
N LEU A 102 19.75 10.85 -14.86
CA LEU A 102 18.72 10.49 -13.88
C LEU A 102 18.60 11.66 -12.88
N THR A 103 17.42 12.25 -12.76
CA THR A 103 17.16 13.39 -11.87
C THR A 103 15.84 13.24 -11.11
N GLY A 104 15.75 13.81 -9.90
CA GLY A 104 14.49 13.85 -9.15
C GLY A 104 13.51 14.84 -9.78
N VAL A 105 12.21 14.61 -9.61
CA VAL A 105 11.20 15.59 -10.03
C VAL A 105 11.22 16.77 -9.07
N SER A 106 11.60 17.94 -9.59
CA SER A 106 11.65 19.22 -8.84
C SER A 106 10.59 20.21 -9.34
N GLY A 107 10.12 21.07 -8.44
CA GLY A 107 9.21 22.18 -8.70
C GLY A 107 9.26 23.22 -7.56
N ASP A 108 8.40 24.23 -7.62
CA ASP A 108 8.48 25.41 -6.73
C ASP A 108 8.39 25.07 -5.23
N ASP A 109 7.61 24.03 -4.86
CA ASP A 109 7.46 23.54 -3.48
C ASP A 109 8.46 22.43 -3.10
N THR A 110 9.55 22.24 -3.86
CA THR A 110 10.57 21.19 -3.60
C THR A 110 11.87 21.73 -3.02
N HIS A 111 12.48 20.99 -2.09
CA HIS A 111 13.73 21.36 -1.42
C HIS A 111 14.59 20.14 -1.08
N GLN A 112 15.76 20.33 -0.46
CA GLN A 112 16.54 19.22 0.12
C GLN A 112 15.81 18.63 1.32
N GLY A 113 15.88 17.33 1.51
CA GLY A 113 15.26 16.67 2.65
C GLY A 113 15.87 17.09 3.99
N VAL A 114 15.08 17.03 5.06
CA VAL A 114 15.48 17.45 6.40
C VAL A 114 16.65 16.62 6.95
N TYR A 115 16.77 15.36 6.54
CA TYR A 115 17.84 14.43 6.90
C TYR A 115 19.02 14.42 5.91
N ASP A 116 19.00 15.21 4.83
CA ASP A 116 20.06 15.24 3.80
C ASP A 116 21.39 15.88 4.29
N ASN A 117 21.50 16.08 5.61
CA ASN A 117 22.68 16.55 6.35
C ASN A 117 23.26 15.47 7.30
N VAL A 118 22.70 14.24 7.32
CA VAL A 118 23.17 13.14 8.16
C VAL A 118 24.49 12.61 7.58
N ALA A 119 25.60 13.12 8.13
CA ALA A 119 26.95 13.01 7.57
C ALA A 119 27.56 11.59 7.42
N ALA A 120 26.82 10.53 7.75
CA ALA A 120 27.21 9.14 7.53
C ALA A 120 26.78 8.61 6.15
N PHE A 121 25.80 9.25 5.52
CA PHE A 121 25.34 8.96 4.18
C PHE A 121 25.83 10.00 3.18
N GLY A 122 25.92 9.61 1.89
CA GLY A 122 26.49 10.45 0.83
C GLY A 122 25.43 11.29 0.11
N THR A 123 25.11 12.48 0.65
CA THR A 123 23.96 13.30 0.22
C THR A 123 24.22 14.25 -0.96
N ASN A 124 25.42 14.23 -1.55
CA ASN A 124 25.81 15.04 -2.71
C ASN A 124 24.83 14.94 -3.90
N ASP A 125 24.17 13.79 -4.04
CA ASP A 125 23.28 13.43 -5.14
C ASP A 125 21.82 13.23 -4.69
N SER A 126 21.40 13.82 -3.56
CA SER A 126 20.04 13.63 -3.01
C SER A 126 18.93 14.12 -3.96
N MET A 127 17.80 13.41 -3.98
CA MET A 127 16.59 13.88 -4.67
C MET A 127 15.93 15.03 -3.92
N ALA A 128 15.43 16.02 -4.67
CA ALA A 128 14.55 17.04 -4.11
C ALA A 128 13.25 16.37 -3.59
N VAL A 129 12.82 16.76 -2.39
CA VAL A 129 11.61 16.26 -1.73
C VAL A 129 10.42 17.19 -1.91
N SER A 130 9.22 16.63 -1.88
CA SER A 130 7.94 17.35 -1.78
C SER A 130 7.10 16.79 -0.64
N ALA A 131 5.94 17.37 -0.34
CA ALA A 131 5.01 16.82 0.66
C ALA A 131 4.53 15.39 0.36
N THR A 132 4.57 14.94 -0.91
CA THR A 132 4.15 13.60 -1.36
C THR A 132 5.30 12.69 -1.80
N VAL A 133 6.43 13.28 -2.20
CA VAL A 133 7.61 12.60 -2.79
C VAL A 133 8.79 12.75 -1.81
N ASN A 134 8.89 11.90 -0.79
CA ASN A 134 9.82 12.16 0.32
C ASN A 134 10.27 11.01 1.24
N LEU A 135 9.56 9.89 1.37
CA LEU A 135 9.71 8.97 2.52
C LEU A 135 9.56 9.69 3.89
N ASN A 136 8.65 10.66 3.98
CA ASN A 136 8.42 11.56 5.12
C ASN A 136 9.54 12.59 5.44
N ASN A 137 10.63 12.63 4.65
CA ASN A 137 11.78 13.54 4.81
C ASN A 137 11.48 15.04 4.51
N TYR A 138 10.24 15.42 4.21
CA TYR A 138 9.88 16.81 3.86
C TYR A 138 9.82 17.74 5.09
N ASN A 139 9.23 17.29 6.19
CA ASN A 139 9.09 18.06 7.44
C ASN A 139 9.85 17.43 8.62
N GLY A 140 10.78 16.52 8.36
CA GLY A 140 11.45 15.75 9.41
C GLY A 140 10.50 14.80 10.14
N GLY A 141 9.62 14.14 9.39
CA GLY A 141 8.73 13.11 9.90
C GLY A 141 9.38 11.73 9.87
N GLU A 142 8.89 10.84 10.73
CA GLU A 142 9.41 9.48 10.89
C GLU A 142 8.52 8.47 10.13
N VAL A 143 9.04 7.29 9.81
CA VAL A 143 8.38 6.24 9.03
C VAL A 143 8.19 5.00 9.91
N GLY A 144 7.06 4.31 9.73
CA GLY A 144 6.71 3.09 10.45
C GLY A 144 5.60 2.31 9.74
N PRO A 145 5.20 1.14 10.26
CA PRO A 145 4.20 0.28 9.66
C PRO A 145 2.84 0.99 9.48
N GLY A 146 2.33 1.00 8.25
CA GLY A 146 1.15 1.76 7.82
C GLY A 146 1.46 3.00 6.98
N ALA A 147 2.72 3.46 6.93
CA ALA A 147 3.13 4.58 6.09
C ALA A 147 3.13 4.22 4.60
N SER A 148 2.83 5.19 3.72
CA SER A 148 2.96 5.04 2.27
C SER A 148 3.13 6.40 1.58
N GLY A 149 3.60 6.40 0.34
CA GLY A 149 3.84 7.61 -0.44
C GLY A 149 4.37 7.30 -1.84
N THR A 150 5.06 8.26 -2.46
CA THR A 150 5.73 8.07 -3.75
C THR A 150 7.20 8.47 -3.72
N ILE A 151 7.93 8.03 -4.74
CA ILE A 151 9.23 8.53 -5.20
C ILE A 151 9.08 8.84 -6.69
N GLN A 152 9.52 10.02 -7.15
CA GLN A 152 9.39 10.44 -8.55
C GLN A 152 10.71 10.92 -9.13
N PHE A 153 11.10 10.34 -10.26
CA PHE A 153 12.32 10.68 -10.99
C PHE A 153 12.08 10.72 -12.49
N THR A 154 13.01 11.36 -13.21
CA THR A 154 13.03 11.44 -14.67
C THR A 154 14.31 10.84 -15.23
N VAL A 155 14.17 10.08 -16.31
CA VAL A 155 15.29 9.69 -17.17
C VAL A 155 15.24 10.56 -18.41
N THR A 156 16.28 11.39 -18.59
CA THR A 156 16.40 12.37 -19.68
C THR A 156 17.50 11.93 -20.65
N PRO A 157 17.19 11.59 -21.90
CA PRO A 157 18.20 11.31 -22.93
C PRO A 157 19.08 12.53 -23.21
N VAL A 158 20.37 12.28 -23.41
CA VAL A 158 21.34 13.23 -23.97
C VAL A 158 21.79 12.75 -25.35
N ALA A 159 21.86 11.43 -25.56
CA ALA A 159 22.02 10.80 -26.87
C ALA A 159 20.68 10.63 -27.60
N THR A 160 20.68 10.70 -28.93
CA THR A 160 19.46 10.55 -29.77
C THR A 160 19.15 9.10 -30.17
N ASP A 161 19.95 8.16 -29.69
CA ASP A 161 19.95 6.72 -29.98
C ASP A 161 20.13 5.87 -28.71
N LEU A 162 19.58 6.34 -27.59
CA LEU A 162 19.64 5.70 -26.27
C LEU A 162 18.92 4.33 -26.29
N GLY A 163 19.55 3.33 -25.70
CA GLY A 163 19.01 2.00 -25.49
C GLY A 163 17.95 1.93 -24.38
N ASN A 164 17.73 0.72 -23.87
CA ASN A 164 16.92 0.55 -22.66
C ASN A 164 17.73 1.06 -21.46
N VAL A 165 17.07 1.69 -20.47
CA VAL A 165 17.72 2.13 -19.23
C VAL A 165 17.18 1.29 -18.07
N GLN A 166 18.08 0.59 -17.38
CA GLN A 166 17.78 -0.05 -16.10
C GLN A 166 18.07 0.94 -14.97
N VAL A 167 17.13 1.06 -14.03
CA VAL A 167 17.27 1.82 -12.80
C VAL A 167 17.18 0.85 -11.63
N SER A 168 18.27 0.71 -10.89
CA SER A 168 18.42 -0.22 -9.76
C SER A 168 18.19 0.51 -8.44
N LEU A 169 17.49 -0.14 -7.51
CA LEU A 169 17.23 0.34 -6.16
C LEU A 169 18.15 -0.36 -5.15
N GLU A 170 19.13 0.39 -4.66
CA GLU A 170 20.00 0.01 -3.55
C GLU A 170 19.39 0.48 -2.23
N ARG A 171 19.62 -0.30 -1.16
CA ARG A 171 19.07 -0.08 0.17
C ARG A 171 20.20 -0.03 1.19
N ALA A 172 20.10 0.89 2.15
CA ALA A 172 21.00 0.97 3.28
C ALA A 172 20.24 1.35 4.56
N VAL A 173 20.78 0.95 5.70
CA VAL A 173 20.25 1.27 7.03
C VAL A 173 21.36 1.87 7.88
N GLN A 174 21.03 2.86 8.70
CA GLN A 174 21.91 3.35 9.75
C GLN A 174 21.39 2.88 11.10
N LEU A 175 22.27 2.24 11.87
CA LEU A 175 21.91 1.67 13.16
C LEU A 175 21.67 2.76 14.21
N ARG A 176 20.74 2.47 15.12
CA ARG A 176 20.62 3.14 16.41
C ARG A 176 21.60 2.49 17.39
N THR A 177 22.36 3.31 18.11
CA THR A 177 23.27 2.85 19.18
C THR A 177 22.53 2.73 20.51
N SER A 178 23.16 2.12 21.53
CA SER A 178 22.54 1.88 22.84
C SER A 178 22.34 3.15 23.71
N ASP A 179 22.80 4.32 23.27
CA ASP A 179 22.48 5.63 23.87
C ASP A 179 21.51 6.46 23.00
N ASN A 180 20.84 5.82 22.04
CA ASN A 180 19.98 6.41 21.02
C ASN A 180 20.67 7.47 20.14
N SER A 181 22.00 7.40 20.00
CA SER A 181 22.74 8.17 19.00
C SER A 181 22.93 7.39 17.68
N VAL A 182 23.55 8.05 16.71
CA VAL A 182 23.65 7.64 15.30
C VAL A 182 24.85 6.71 15.09
N GLY A 183 24.60 5.48 14.64
CA GLY A 183 25.58 4.38 14.57
C GLY A 183 26.16 4.09 13.18
N GLU A 184 26.58 2.84 12.97
CA GLU A 184 27.16 2.36 11.70
C GLU A 184 26.12 2.32 10.56
N VAL A 185 26.56 2.54 9.32
CA VAL A 185 25.76 2.35 8.11
C VAL A 185 26.03 0.96 7.53
N GLN A 186 24.98 0.15 7.41
CA GLN A 186 24.99 -1.16 6.76
C GLN A 186 24.32 -1.08 5.38
N LYS A 187 24.80 -1.90 4.44
CA LYS A 187 24.28 -2.01 3.06
C LYS A 187 23.91 -3.44 2.66
N ASP A 188 24.09 -4.37 3.58
CA ASP A 188 23.80 -5.79 3.48
C ASP A 188 23.37 -6.32 4.86
N GLY A 189 23.09 -7.61 4.95
CA GLY A 189 22.69 -8.28 6.19
C GLY A 189 21.24 -8.01 6.62
N THR A 190 20.86 -8.61 7.74
CA THR A 190 19.46 -8.84 8.12
C THR A 190 18.59 -7.58 8.20
N LEU A 191 19.13 -6.43 8.60
CA LEU A 191 18.34 -5.19 8.66
C LEU A 191 18.09 -4.59 7.26
N CYS A 192 19.01 -4.76 6.32
CA CYS A 192 18.80 -4.42 4.91
C CYS A 192 17.86 -5.42 4.23
N ASP A 193 17.97 -6.72 4.56
CA ASP A 193 17.04 -7.75 4.10
C ASP A 193 15.61 -7.44 4.55
N LEU A 194 15.41 -7.12 5.84
CA LEU A 194 14.09 -6.76 6.38
C LEU A 194 13.56 -5.45 5.75
N PHE A 195 14.41 -4.44 5.55
CA PHE A 195 14.02 -3.22 4.84
C PHE A 195 13.46 -3.52 3.42
N ARG A 196 13.99 -4.54 2.73
CA ARG A 196 13.46 -4.98 1.43
C ARG A 196 12.02 -5.50 1.50
N GLY A 197 11.71 -6.38 2.45
CA GLY A 197 10.38 -6.99 2.55
C GLY A 197 9.35 -6.19 3.36
N HIS A 198 9.79 -5.18 4.12
CA HIS A 198 8.89 -4.31 4.89
C HIS A 198 8.55 -3.01 4.15
N ILE A 199 9.49 -2.35 3.46
CA ILE A 199 9.19 -1.17 2.64
C ILE A 199 9.14 -1.60 1.17
N LEU A 200 7.94 -1.96 0.73
CA LEU A 200 7.62 -2.52 -0.58
C LEU A 200 7.43 -1.42 -1.63
N PHE A 201 7.81 -1.72 -2.88
CA PHE A 201 7.73 -0.80 -4.02
C PHE A 201 6.85 -1.35 -5.14
N PHE A 202 6.15 -0.47 -5.84
CA PHE A 202 5.19 -0.78 -6.90
C PHE A 202 5.28 0.27 -8.02
N GLU A 203 5.12 -0.13 -9.29
CA GLU A 203 5.08 0.83 -10.41
C GLU A 203 3.72 1.55 -10.53
N LYS A 204 2.66 1.03 -9.90
CA LYS A 204 1.28 1.51 -10.09
C LYS A 204 0.48 1.54 -8.79
N LYS A 205 -0.43 2.50 -8.73
CA LYS A 205 -1.51 2.56 -7.72
C LYS A 205 -2.77 3.14 -8.36
N ASP A 206 -3.91 2.54 -8.07
CA ASP A 206 -5.20 2.97 -8.59
C ASP A 206 -5.66 4.30 -7.98
N GLY A 207 -6.20 5.18 -8.83
CA GLY A 207 -6.84 6.43 -8.41
C GLY A 207 -5.91 7.64 -8.28
N GLU A 208 -4.67 7.57 -8.77
CA GLU A 208 -3.84 8.76 -8.96
C GLU A 208 -4.58 9.80 -9.83
N GLY A 209 -4.49 11.09 -9.45
CA GLY A 209 -5.14 12.19 -10.17
C GLY A 209 -6.63 12.43 -9.85
N VAL A 210 -7.29 11.54 -9.10
CA VAL A 210 -8.67 11.77 -8.64
C VAL A 210 -8.67 12.56 -7.34
N PHE A 211 -9.44 13.65 -7.26
CA PHE A 211 -9.65 14.38 -5.99
C PHE A 211 -10.16 13.41 -4.90
N PRO A 212 -9.77 13.57 -3.61
CA PRO A 212 -10.13 12.63 -2.55
C PRO A 212 -11.65 12.55 -2.35
N GLY A 213 -12.25 11.59 -3.04
CA GLY A 213 -13.68 11.60 -3.30
C GLY A 213 -14.12 10.43 -4.18
N LYS A 214 -14.52 9.34 -3.52
CA LYS A 214 -15.46 8.31 -4.00
C LYS A 214 -14.97 7.28 -5.03
N ASP A 215 -14.17 7.66 -6.03
CA ASP A 215 -13.96 6.81 -7.21
C ASP A 215 -12.53 6.21 -7.32
N ALA A 216 -11.67 6.44 -6.32
CA ALA A 216 -10.32 5.86 -6.21
C ALA A 216 -10.31 4.62 -5.29
N SER A 217 -9.87 3.46 -5.79
CA SER A 217 -9.78 2.21 -5.02
C SER A 217 -8.52 2.12 -4.14
N GLY A 218 -7.41 2.75 -4.54
CA GLY A 218 -6.17 2.87 -3.77
C GLY A 218 -5.28 1.62 -3.76
N TYR A 219 -5.60 0.58 -4.52
CA TYR A 219 -4.82 -0.65 -4.61
C TYR A 219 -3.53 -0.45 -5.41
N TYR A 220 -2.53 -1.30 -5.17
CA TYR A 220 -1.21 -1.30 -5.79
C TYR A 220 -1.10 -2.46 -6.80
N SER A 221 -0.29 -2.26 -7.85
CA SER A 221 0.03 -3.29 -8.85
C SER A 221 1.45 -3.10 -9.39
N ASN A 222 1.98 -4.12 -10.10
CA ASN A 222 3.37 -4.19 -10.56
C ASN A 222 4.39 -4.05 -9.39
N PRO A 223 4.49 -5.02 -8.45
CA PRO A 223 5.47 -4.97 -7.36
C PRO A 223 6.91 -5.13 -7.88
N LEU A 224 7.82 -4.27 -7.41
CA LEU A 224 9.22 -4.18 -7.83
C LEU A 224 10.11 -5.20 -7.12
N ILE A 225 9.74 -6.48 -7.19
CA ILE A 225 10.37 -7.60 -6.44
C ILE A 225 11.86 -7.76 -6.74
N SER A 226 12.32 -7.40 -7.93
CA SER A 226 13.72 -7.46 -8.34
C SER A 226 14.55 -6.24 -7.94
N ASP A 227 13.96 -5.24 -7.27
CA ASP A 227 14.58 -3.94 -6.97
C ASP A 227 15.18 -3.25 -8.22
N VAL A 228 14.68 -3.56 -9.43
CA VAL A 228 15.16 -3.01 -10.72
C VAL A 228 13.98 -2.68 -11.63
N LEU A 229 13.89 -1.41 -12.05
CA LEU A 229 12.95 -0.91 -13.05
C LEU A 229 13.61 -0.85 -14.42
N THR A 230 12.86 -1.04 -15.51
CA THR A 230 13.32 -0.75 -16.87
C THR A 230 12.48 0.36 -17.51
N VAL A 231 13.16 1.32 -18.15
CA VAL A 231 12.56 2.25 -19.10
C VAL A 231 12.99 1.80 -20.50
N VAL A 232 12.03 1.47 -21.36
CA VAL A 232 12.35 0.90 -22.68
C VAL A 232 12.58 2.00 -23.72
N SER A 233 13.48 1.78 -24.68
CA SER A 233 13.97 2.85 -25.55
C SER A 233 12.88 3.57 -26.34
N SER A 234 11.80 2.86 -26.68
CA SER A 234 10.62 3.41 -27.37
C SER A 234 9.84 4.46 -26.58
N GLU A 235 9.99 4.52 -25.25
CA GLU A 235 9.37 5.58 -24.43
C GLU A 235 10.08 6.92 -24.61
N PHE A 236 11.39 6.90 -24.85
CA PHE A 236 12.18 8.09 -25.17
C PHE A 236 11.94 8.59 -26.61
N GLN A 237 11.40 7.76 -27.51
CA GLN A 237 11.36 8.03 -28.94
C GLN A 237 10.32 9.07 -29.37
N ASP A 238 10.75 10.07 -30.15
CA ASP A 238 9.87 10.95 -30.92
C ASP A 238 9.30 10.28 -32.19
N GLU A 239 8.49 11.02 -32.95
CA GLU A 239 7.85 10.56 -34.19
C GLU A 239 8.86 10.20 -35.30
N SER A 240 10.13 10.61 -35.16
CA SER A 240 11.24 10.24 -36.05
C SER A 240 12.06 9.05 -35.54
N GLY A 241 11.65 8.43 -34.42
CA GLY A 241 12.33 7.32 -33.78
C GLY A 241 13.61 7.69 -33.03
N LYS A 242 13.86 8.99 -32.78
CA LYS A 242 15.03 9.43 -32.00
C LYS A 242 14.69 9.57 -30.52
N THR A 243 15.61 9.18 -29.65
CA THR A 243 15.42 9.31 -28.19
C THR A 243 15.63 10.76 -27.76
N THR A 244 14.54 11.49 -27.59
CA THR A 244 14.54 12.94 -27.27
C THR A 244 13.56 13.31 -26.16
N LYS A 245 12.60 12.43 -25.85
CA LYS A 245 11.63 12.62 -24.76
C LYS A 245 12.26 12.28 -23.42
N THR A 246 12.09 13.15 -22.43
CA THR A 246 12.27 12.79 -21.03
C THR A 246 11.13 11.87 -20.59
N VAL A 247 11.45 10.81 -19.84
CA VAL A 247 10.44 9.88 -19.28
C VAL A 247 10.42 10.01 -17.77
N THR A 248 9.26 10.40 -17.23
CA THR A 248 9.00 10.41 -15.78
C THR A 248 8.60 9.01 -15.30
N ARG A 249 8.99 8.66 -14.09
CA ARG A 249 8.56 7.47 -13.36
C ARG A 249 8.11 7.84 -11.96
N THR A 250 6.95 7.31 -11.58
CA THR A 250 6.48 7.26 -10.19
C THR A 250 6.68 5.83 -9.69
N LEU A 251 7.39 5.68 -8.58
CA LEU A 251 7.31 4.46 -7.77
C LEU A 251 6.46 4.76 -6.54
N TYR A 252 5.51 3.88 -6.27
CA TYR A 252 4.69 3.89 -5.08
C TYR A 252 5.35 3.02 -4.02
N TRP A 253 5.42 3.50 -2.78
CA TRP A 253 5.94 2.72 -1.67
C TRP A 253 4.90 2.59 -0.57
N ALA A 254 4.96 1.45 0.13
CA ALA A 254 4.17 1.19 1.32
C ALA A 254 4.99 0.38 2.31
N TRP A 255 4.89 0.75 3.58
CA TRP A 255 5.19 -0.15 4.70
C TRP A 255 3.84 -0.72 5.18
N PRO A 256 3.52 -1.99 4.91
CA PRO A 256 2.26 -2.58 5.36
C PRO A 256 2.21 -2.63 6.90
N SER A 257 1.08 -2.25 7.50
CA SER A 257 0.92 -2.31 8.97
C SER A 257 0.70 -3.72 9.53
N GLN A 258 0.44 -4.69 8.66
CA GLN A 258 0.17 -6.09 8.97
C GLN A 258 0.48 -6.97 7.76
N LEU A 259 1.03 -8.18 7.99
CA LEU A 259 1.25 -9.19 6.95
C LEU A 259 0.03 -9.42 6.05
N GLN A 260 -1.17 -9.49 6.65
CA GLN A 260 -2.41 -9.79 5.94
C GLN A 260 -2.72 -8.84 4.77
N ALA A 261 -2.14 -7.64 4.75
CA ALA A 261 -2.32 -6.66 3.67
C ALA A 261 -1.86 -7.17 2.29
N PHE A 262 -0.90 -8.09 2.22
CA PHE A 262 -0.46 -8.72 0.97
C PHE A 262 -0.75 -10.22 0.88
N VAL A 263 -1.37 -10.80 1.93
CA VAL A 263 -1.96 -12.14 1.85
C VAL A 263 -3.40 -12.08 1.31
N LEU A 264 -4.20 -11.14 1.81
CA LEU A 264 -5.61 -10.97 1.44
C LEU A 264 -5.76 -9.95 0.28
N THR A 265 -6.91 -9.99 -0.39
CA THR A 265 -7.22 -9.12 -1.54
C THR A 265 -8.52 -8.34 -1.31
N GLY A 266 -8.52 -7.09 -1.75
CA GLY A 266 -9.60 -6.12 -1.55
C GLY A 266 -9.77 -5.65 -0.11
N ASN A 267 -10.53 -4.57 0.08
CA ASN A 267 -10.79 -3.98 1.40
C ASN A 267 -11.77 -4.83 2.23
N VAL A 268 -11.24 -5.88 2.87
CA VAL A 268 -11.98 -6.78 3.76
C VAL A 268 -11.94 -6.24 5.19
N ASN A 269 -13.04 -5.62 5.64
CA ASN A 269 -13.17 -4.84 6.88
C ASN A 269 -12.40 -3.51 6.82
N TYR A 270 -11.86 -3.05 7.96
CA TYR A 270 -11.10 -1.79 8.09
C TYR A 270 -9.66 -1.87 7.51
N TYR A 271 -9.26 -3.01 6.98
CA TYR A 271 -7.89 -3.26 6.55
C TYR A 271 -7.66 -2.85 5.10
N GLN A 272 -6.65 -2.02 4.88
CA GLN A 272 -6.20 -1.58 3.56
C GLN A 272 -5.25 -2.64 2.99
N ASN A 273 -5.81 -3.66 2.36
CA ASN A 273 -5.03 -4.67 1.66
C ASN A 273 -4.47 -4.07 0.36
N LEU A 274 -3.25 -4.43 -0.01
CA LEU A 274 -2.52 -3.79 -1.12
C LEU A 274 -3.15 -4.08 -2.48
N PHE A 275 -3.61 -5.31 -2.72
CA PHE A 275 -4.13 -5.74 -4.02
C PHE A 275 -5.66 -5.70 -4.08
N ALA A 276 -6.19 -5.35 -5.25
CA ALA A 276 -7.64 -5.36 -5.51
C ALA A 276 -8.25 -6.76 -5.34
N PRO A 277 -9.56 -6.89 -5.03
CA PRO A 277 -10.19 -8.20 -4.88
C PRO A 277 -10.18 -8.95 -6.22
N ALA A 278 -9.97 -10.27 -6.21
CA ALA A 278 -9.87 -11.06 -7.43
C ALA A 278 -11.11 -11.07 -8.35
N SER A 279 -12.24 -10.52 -7.89
CA SER A 279 -13.43 -10.24 -8.70
C SER A 279 -13.34 -8.97 -9.56
N ASP A 280 -12.45 -8.03 -9.20
CA ASP A 280 -12.15 -6.82 -9.97
C ASP A 280 -11.02 -7.12 -10.96
N THR A 281 -11.37 -7.68 -12.12
CA THR A 281 -10.40 -8.03 -13.16
C THR A 281 -9.82 -6.81 -13.89
N THR A 282 -10.18 -5.58 -13.48
CA THR A 282 -9.62 -4.33 -14.01
C THR A 282 -8.51 -3.77 -13.13
N ALA A 283 -8.60 -3.97 -11.82
CA ALA A 283 -7.60 -3.54 -10.84
C ALA A 283 -6.69 -4.69 -10.32
N PHE A 284 -7.13 -5.94 -10.37
CA PHE A 284 -6.40 -7.06 -9.76
C PHE A 284 -5.21 -7.55 -10.61
N ASP A 285 -4.03 -7.07 -10.26
CA ASP A 285 -2.74 -7.64 -10.68
C ASP A 285 -2.49 -9.01 -10.01
N SER A 286 -3.14 -10.04 -10.56
CA SER A 286 -2.96 -11.43 -10.17
C SER A 286 -1.51 -11.94 -10.33
N ALA A 287 -0.73 -11.38 -11.26
CA ALA A 287 0.64 -11.79 -11.53
C ALA A 287 1.61 -11.23 -10.48
N GLY A 288 1.50 -9.93 -10.19
CA GLY A 288 2.27 -9.29 -9.13
C GLY A 288 1.94 -9.84 -7.74
N TYR A 289 0.64 -10.04 -7.45
CA TYR A 289 0.19 -10.68 -6.21
C TYR A 289 0.82 -12.06 -6.00
N ALA A 290 0.74 -12.94 -7.01
CA ALA A 290 1.36 -14.26 -6.96
C ALA A 290 2.90 -14.20 -6.86
N THR A 291 3.53 -13.21 -7.50
CA THR A 291 4.99 -13.02 -7.50
C THR A 291 5.48 -12.54 -6.13
N LEU A 292 4.77 -11.63 -5.46
CA LEU A 292 5.08 -11.22 -4.08
C LEU A 292 4.90 -12.39 -3.09
N GLN A 293 3.82 -13.18 -3.20
CA GLN A 293 3.65 -14.38 -2.38
C GLN A 293 4.78 -15.41 -2.58
N ALA A 294 5.20 -15.62 -3.83
CA ALA A 294 6.35 -16.48 -4.15
C ALA A 294 7.68 -15.93 -3.58
N ASP A 295 7.88 -14.60 -3.57
CA ASP A 295 9.06 -13.98 -2.98
C ASP A 295 9.09 -14.14 -1.45
N ILE A 296 7.96 -13.90 -0.77
CA ILE A 296 7.81 -14.07 0.69
C ILE A 296 8.15 -15.51 1.10
N ASN A 297 7.58 -16.50 0.41
CA ASN A 297 7.80 -17.91 0.71
C ASN A 297 9.24 -18.38 0.42
N LYS A 298 9.96 -17.68 -0.46
CA LYS A 298 11.35 -17.99 -0.84
C LYS A 298 12.37 -17.29 0.07
N ASN A 299 12.13 -16.02 0.38
CA ASN A 299 13.11 -15.10 0.98
C ASN A 299 12.71 -14.74 2.42
N LEU A 300 12.49 -15.75 3.27
CA LEU A 300 11.97 -15.58 4.64
C LEU A 300 12.72 -14.51 5.45
N GLY A 301 14.04 -14.37 5.27
CA GLY A 301 14.87 -13.37 5.94
C GLY A 301 14.58 -11.91 5.58
N CYS A 302 13.81 -11.64 4.52
CA CYS A 302 13.37 -10.30 4.18
C CYS A 302 12.05 -9.88 4.85
N TYR A 303 11.30 -10.82 5.42
CA TYR A 303 9.94 -10.58 5.92
C TYR A 303 9.71 -11.02 7.37
N TYR A 304 10.60 -11.84 7.93
CA TYR A 304 10.35 -12.53 9.20
C TYR A 304 11.56 -12.51 10.13
N ALA A 305 11.30 -12.15 11.39
CA ALA A 305 12.19 -12.37 12.51
C ALA A 305 11.49 -13.19 13.60
N ALA A 306 12.28 -13.86 14.43
CA ALA A 306 11.81 -14.58 15.61
C ALA A 306 12.75 -14.29 16.78
N LEU A 307 12.22 -14.33 18.00
CA LEU A 307 12.99 -14.14 19.23
C LEU A 307 13.43 -15.48 19.83
N ASP A 308 14.68 -15.58 20.26
CA ASP A 308 15.16 -16.70 21.07
C ASP A 308 14.76 -16.54 22.55
N ASN A 309 15.10 -17.53 23.38
CA ASN A 309 14.82 -17.54 24.83
C ASN A 309 15.57 -16.42 25.61
N GLN A 310 16.41 -15.64 24.94
CA GLN A 310 17.17 -14.51 25.48
C GLN A 310 16.70 -13.17 24.89
N GLY A 311 15.63 -13.15 24.09
CA GLY A 311 15.10 -11.93 23.45
C GLY A 311 15.94 -11.43 22.28
N ARG A 312 16.74 -12.30 21.64
CA ARG A 312 17.56 -11.94 20.48
C ARG A 312 16.89 -12.37 19.18
N TYR A 313 16.88 -11.48 18.20
CA TYR A 313 16.31 -11.74 16.88
C TYR A 313 17.13 -12.73 16.06
N PHE A 314 16.44 -13.60 15.33
CA PHE A 314 17.01 -14.48 14.31
C PHE A 314 15.98 -14.75 13.19
N THR A 315 16.43 -15.06 11.97
CA THR A 315 15.54 -15.47 10.87
C THR A 315 14.95 -16.87 11.13
N PRO A 316 13.61 -17.03 11.17
CA PRO A 316 12.99 -18.34 11.37
C PRO A 316 13.25 -19.26 10.17
N LYS A 317 13.76 -20.47 10.44
CA LYS A 317 14.09 -21.48 9.40
C LYS A 317 12.88 -22.16 8.77
N MET A 318 11.71 -22.02 9.37
CA MET A 318 10.45 -22.58 8.90
C MET A 318 9.32 -21.65 9.34
N VAL A 319 8.55 -21.20 8.37
CA VAL A 319 7.37 -20.35 8.52
C VAL A 319 6.26 -21.00 7.67
N PRO A 320 4.98 -20.98 8.09
CA PRO A 320 3.90 -21.47 7.26
C PRO A 320 3.84 -20.76 5.90
N GLU A 321 3.56 -21.51 4.83
CA GLU A 321 3.44 -20.96 3.48
C GLU A 321 2.33 -19.89 3.42
N VAL A 322 2.70 -18.68 2.96
CA VAL A 322 1.78 -17.60 2.66
C VAL A 322 1.04 -17.92 1.37
N SER A 323 -0.29 -17.98 1.46
CA SER A 323 -1.17 -18.22 0.31
C SER A 323 -2.56 -17.65 0.58
N PRO A 324 -3.42 -17.49 -0.45
CA PRO A 324 -4.77 -16.97 -0.29
C PRO A 324 -5.70 -17.90 0.53
N SER A 325 -5.25 -19.13 0.77
CA SER A 325 -5.99 -20.20 1.45
C SER A 325 -5.33 -20.68 2.75
N MET A 326 -4.32 -19.97 3.26
CA MET A 326 -3.64 -20.33 4.51
C MET A 326 -4.60 -20.27 5.71
N SER A 327 -4.40 -21.16 6.70
CA SER A 327 -5.25 -21.21 7.89
C SER A 327 -5.08 -19.97 8.78
N SER A 328 -6.07 -19.66 9.63
CA SER A 328 -5.93 -18.58 10.63
C SER A 328 -4.71 -18.79 11.53
N ASN A 329 -4.50 -20.02 12.04
CA ASN A 329 -3.32 -20.33 12.85
C ASN A 329 -1.99 -20.10 12.10
N ASN A 330 -1.97 -20.34 10.78
CA ASN A 330 -0.81 -20.04 9.93
C ASN A 330 -0.64 -18.51 9.82
N MET A 331 -1.72 -17.78 9.54
CA MET A 331 -1.72 -16.31 9.46
C MET A 331 -1.23 -15.67 10.77
N ASP A 332 -1.70 -16.15 11.91
CA ASP A 332 -1.28 -15.68 13.24
C ASP A 332 0.22 -15.91 13.46
N THR A 333 0.73 -17.08 13.06
CA THR A 333 2.16 -17.45 13.16
C THR A 333 3.02 -16.55 12.29
N CYS A 334 2.64 -16.35 11.02
CA CYS A 334 3.38 -15.50 10.09
C CYS A 334 3.31 -14.02 10.51
N SER A 335 2.15 -13.57 10.98
CA SER A 335 1.96 -12.18 11.44
C SER A 335 2.80 -11.89 12.69
N LEU A 336 2.93 -12.84 13.62
CA LEU A 336 3.81 -12.71 14.78
C LEU A 336 5.27 -12.48 14.35
N TYR A 337 5.78 -13.27 13.40
CA TYR A 337 7.15 -13.13 12.91
C TYR A 337 7.37 -11.89 12.03
N TYR A 338 6.33 -11.40 11.35
CA TYR A 338 6.36 -10.13 10.62
C TYR A 338 6.44 -8.95 11.61
N ASN A 339 5.59 -8.95 12.63
CA ASN A 339 5.59 -7.91 13.67
C ASN A 339 6.91 -7.86 14.45
N TYR A 340 7.59 -9.01 14.67
CA TYR A 340 8.94 -9.02 15.24
C TYR A 340 10.00 -8.42 14.29
N ALA A 341 9.83 -8.53 12.98
CA ALA A 341 10.70 -7.85 12.02
C ALA A 341 10.44 -6.33 11.98
N ASP A 342 9.17 -5.90 12.06
CA ASP A 342 8.81 -4.49 12.26
C ASP A 342 9.44 -3.92 13.55
N GLU A 343 9.39 -4.68 14.65
CA GLU A 343 10.00 -4.30 15.92
C GLU A 343 11.53 -4.29 15.85
N GLN A 344 12.15 -5.23 15.13
CA GLN A 344 13.60 -5.25 14.94
C GLN A 344 14.06 -4.01 14.15
N LEU A 345 13.38 -3.67 13.05
CA LEU A 345 13.63 -2.44 12.29
C LEU A 345 13.41 -1.21 13.17
N GLY A 346 12.24 -1.11 13.81
CA GLY A 346 11.85 0.03 14.66
C GLY A 346 12.78 0.29 15.84
N SER A 347 13.37 -0.75 16.42
CA SER A 347 14.28 -0.65 17.55
C SER A 347 15.75 -0.43 17.16
N GLN A 348 16.23 -1.09 16.09
CA GLN A 348 17.67 -1.14 15.73
C GLN A 348 18.09 -0.16 14.63
N VAL A 349 17.16 0.38 13.83
CA VAL A 349 17.45 1.35 12.77
C VAL A 349 17.09 2.76 13.25
N GLU A 350 17.96 3.73 12.99
CA GLU A 350 17.69 5.16 13.21
C GLU A 350 17.35 5.87 11.89
N TYR A 351 18.02 5.54 10.79
CA TYR A 351 17.71 6.05 9.45
C TYR A 351 17.67 4.94 8.39
N PHE A 352 16.70 4.98 7.48
CA PHE A 352 16.76 4.32 6.18
C PHE A 352 17.40 5.24 5.12
N GLN A 353 18.13 4.69 4.16
CA GLN A 353 18.48 5.36 2.89
C GLN A 353 18.14 4.46 1.70
N LEU A 354 17.63 5.06 0.62
CA LEU A 354 17.61 4.46 -0.71
C LEU A 354 18.65 5.11 -1.63
N ARG A 355 19.12 4.37 -2.62
CA ARG A 355 19.91 4.92 -3.73
C ARG A 355 19.45 4.34 -5.06
N PHE A 356 19.22 5.19 -6.04
CA PHE A 356 18.88 4.82 -7.40
C PHE A 356 20.10 4.98 -8.30
N SER A 357 20.74 3.87 -8.66
CA SER A 357 21.74 3.84 -9.73
C SER A 357 21.05 3.52 -11.06
N ALA A 358 21.63 3.96 -12.19
CA ALA A 358 21.07 3.62 -13.49
C ALA A 358 22.14 3.40 -14.56
N GLN A 359 21.85 2.46 -15.46
CA GLN A 359 22.73 2.05 -16.55
C GLN A 359 21.94 1.91 -17.86
N GLU A 360 22.56 2.29 -18.96
CA GLU A 360 22.08 1.89 -20.28
C GLU A 360 22.43 0.42 -20.51
N VAL A 361 21.43 -0.37 -20.93
CA VAL A 361 21.61 -1.75 -21.38
C VAL A 361 21.33 -1.83 -22.88
N ASN A 362 22.38 -2.20 -23.61
CA ASN A 362 22.31 -2.52 -25.03
C ASN A 362 21.52 -3.83 -25.23
N ASN A 363 20.66 -3.85 -26.25
CA ASN A 363 19.95 -5.05 -26.72
C ASN A 363 20.83 -5.92 -27.63
#